data_AF-A0A524KYE1-F1
#
_entry.id   AF-A0A524KYE1-F1
#
_cell.length_a   1.000
_cell.length_b   1.000
_cell.length_c   1.000
_cell.angle_alpha   90.00
_cell.angle_beta   90.00
_cell.angle_gamma   90.00
#
_symmetry.space_group_name_H-M   'P 1'
#
loop_
_entity.id
_entity.type
_entity.pdbx_description
1 polymer ?
#
loop_
_entity_poly.entity_id
_entity_poly.type
_entity_poly.pdbx_seq_one_letter_code
_entity_poly.pdbx_strand_id
1 'polypeptide(L)'
;MKRIKVNLDKQSALSHEICIGHNILDRIGLVIAKDNLAHRYTVITDSNVSALYGEEFLGVLKEVNLKADLIEFPAGETSKNMETVLTIVKELINRGVDRSSALIALGGGVTGDMTGLIASIYMRSIPYIQVPTTLLAQVDSSIGGKTGIDLPEGKNMLGTFFQPQAIF
;
A
#
# COMPACT_ATOMS: atom_id res chain seq x y z
N MET A 1 8.46 7.16 -17.77
CA MET A 1 7.51 7.28 -16.65
C MET A 1 6.95 8.69 -16.68
N LYS A 2 5.62 8.84 -16.79
CA LYS A 2 4.93 10.12 -16.66
C LYS A 2 4.65 10.34 -15.17
N ARG A 3 4.79 11.58 -14.69
CA ARG A 3 4.41 11.96 -13.32
C ARG A 3 3.20 12.87 -13.37
N ILE A 4 2.21 12.60 -12.53
CA ILE A 4 1.04 13.44 -12.31
C ILE A 4 1.07 13.87 -10.85
N LYS A 5 1.15 15.17 -10.60
CA LYS A 5 1.07 15.71 -9.25
C LYS A 5 -0.39 15.89 -8.87
N VAL A 6 -0.81 15.28 -7.76
CA VAL A 6 -2.16 15.44 -7.23
C VAL A 6 -2.14 16.52 -6.16
N ASN A 7 -2.81 17.64 -6.44
CA ASN A 7 -3.00 18.73 -5.47
C ASN A 7 -4.39 18.55 -4.84
N LEU A 8 -4.45 18.34 -3.52
CA LEU A 8 -5.70 18.23 -2.78
C LEU A 8 -6.00 19.57 -2.11
N ASP A 9 -7.16 20.17 -2.43
CA ASP A 9 -7.55 21.55 -2.05
C ASP A 9 -7.76 21.78 -0.53
N LYS A 10 -7.49 20.79 0.32
CA LYS A 10 -7.50 20.96 1.78
C LYS A 10 -6.24 20.35 2.41
N GLN A 11 -5.45 21.23 3.01
CA GLN A 11 -4.17 21.02 3.70
C GLN A 11 -2.98 20.62 2.80
N SER A 12 -2.15 21.64 2.55
CA SER A 12 -0.89 21.68 1.78
C SER A 12 0.18 20.61 2.09
N ALA A 13 -0.06 19.67 2.99
CA ALA A 13 0.89 18.62 3.39
C ALA A 13 0.58 17.23 2.80
N LEU A 14 -0.48 17.10 2.00
CA LEU A 14 -1.00 15.80 1.54
C LEU A 14 -0.90 15.58 0.02
N SER A 15 -0.15 16.43 -0.69
CA SER A 15 0.09 16.26 -2.13
C SER A 15 1.10 15.14 -2.38
N HIS A 16 0.77 14.21 -3.25
CA HIS A 16 1.65 13.10 -3.65
C HIS A 16 1.77 13.03 -5.18
N GLU A 17 2.76 12.28 -5.64
CA GLU A 17 2.98 12.01 -7.06
C GLU A 17 2.39 10.65 -7.45
N ILE A 18 1.69 10.64 -8.59
CA ILE A 18 1.33 9.43 -9.32
C ILE A 18 2.36 9.26 -10.43
N CYS A 19 3.16 8.21 -10.34
CA CYS A 19 4.04 7.76 -11.40
C CYS A 19 3.28 6.76 -12.28
N ILE A 20 3.33 6.92 -13.60
CA ILE A 20 2.67 5.99 -14.54
C ILE A 20 3.69 5.60 -15.60
N GLY A 21 3.78 4.31 -15.90
CA GLY A 21 4.59 3.83 -17.00
C GLY A 21 4.42 2.36 -17.27
N HIS A 22 5.07 1.92 -18.35
CA HIS A 22 5.16 0.52 -18.72
C HIS A 22 6.50 -0.06 -18.24
N ASN A 23 6.48 -1.28 -17.71
CA ASN A 23 7.64 -1.99 -17.15
C ASN A 23 8.48 -1.10 -16.24
N ILE A 24 7.88 -0.66 -15.13
CA ILE A 24 8.49 0.33 -14.22
C ILE A 24 8.88 -0.24 -12.87
N LEU A 25 8.77 -1.56 -12.62
CA LEU A 25 9.06 -2.14 -11.30
C LEU A 25 10.44 -1.72 -10.79
N ASP A 26 11.47 -1.87 -11.62
CA ASP A 26 12.85 -1.40 -11.38
C ASP A 26 12.91 0.07 -10.93
N ARG A 27 12.16 0.94 -11.61
CA ARG A 27 12.08 2.36 -11.31
C ARG A 27 11.33 2.64 -10.02
N ILE A 28 10.32 1.84 -9.67
CA ILE A 28 9.61 1.94 -8.39
C ILE A 28 10.62 1.75 -7.26
N GLY A 29 11.43 0.69 -7.30
CA GLY A 29 12.48 0.44 -6.31
C GLY A 29 13.42 1.63 -6.15
N LEU A 30 13.93 2.17 -7.28
CA LEU A 30 14.81 3.34 -7.28
C LEU A 30 14.16 4.59 -6.68
N VAL A 31 12.89 4.84 -6.97
CA VAL A 31 12.17 6.00 -6.42
C VAL A 31 11.95 5.84 -4.92
N ILE A 32 11.50 4.66 -4.46
CA ILE A 32 11.33 4.39 -3.03
C ILE A 32 12.66 4.53 -2.27
N ALA A 33 13.75 4.01 -2.83
CA ALA A 33 15.08 4.12 -2.24
C ALA A 33 15.56 5.59 -2.17
N LYS A 34 15.27 6.38 -3.20
CA LYS A 34 15.60 7.81 -3.23
C LYS A 34 14.79 8.61 -2.20
N ASP A 35 13.49 8.35 -2.08
CA ASP A 35 12.61 9.07 -1.17
C ASP A 35 12.87 8.70 0.29
N ASN A 36 13.40 7.49 0.53
CA ASN A 36 13.90 7.01 1.83
C ASN A 36 12.91 7.28 2.98
N LEU A 37 11.64 6.94 2.75
CA LEU A 37 10.53 7.23 3.66
C LEU A 37 10.64 6.48 4.99
N ALA A 38 11.30 5.32 4.99
CA ALA A 38 11.37 4.43 6.14
C ALA A 38 12.65 3.60 6.13
N HIS A 39 13.04 3.11 7.31
CA HIS A 39 14.21 2.22 7.46
C HIS A 39 13.91 0.76 7.06
N ARG A 40 12.62 0.41 6.98
CA ARG A 40 12.12 -0.89 6.49
C ARG A 40 10.75 -0.72 5.85
N TYR A 41 10.44 -1.63 4.95
CA TYR A 41 9.19 -1.67 4.19
C TYR A 41 8.54 -3.04 4.35
N THR A 42 7.21 -3.07 4.42
CA THR A 42 6.46 -4.33 4.37
C THR A 42 5.45 -4.28 3.23
N VAL A 43 5.63 -5.18 2.26
CA VAL A 43 4.73 -5.34 1.13
C VAL A 43 3.52 -6.15 1.58
N ILE A 44 2.33 -5.57 1.43
CA ILE A 44 1.05 -6.23 1.68
C ILE A 44 0.43 -6.54 0.33
N THR A 45 0.12 -7.81 0.08
CA THR A 45 -0.44 -8.28 -1.20
C THR A 45 -1.43 -9.41 -0.97
N ASP A 46 -2.37 -9.59 -1.90
CA ASP A 46 -3.20 -10.77 -1.93
C ASP A 46 -2.46 -11.95 -2.60
N SER A 47 -2.96 -13.18 -2.39
CA SER A 47 -2.35 -14.42 -2.88
C SER A 47 -2.26 -14.52 -4.41
N ASN A 48 -3.18 -13.89 -5.16
CA ASN A 48 -3.13 -13.93 -6.63
C ASN A 48 -2.04 -12.99 -7.15
N VAL A 49 -1.97 -11.77 -6.60
CA VAL A 49 -0.96 -10.77 -6.98
C VAL A 49 0.43 -11.18 -6.48
N SER A 50 0.52 -11.79 -5.30
CA SER A 50 1.76 -12.33 -4.73
C SER A 50 2.39 -13.38 -5.66
N ALA A 51 1.59 -14.32 -6.17
CA ALA A 51 2.06 -15.34 -7.10
C ALA A 51 2.59 -14.79 -8.43
N LEU A 52 2.15 -13.59 -8.83
CA LEU A 52 2.56 -12.95 -10.08
C LEU A 52 3.76 -12.00 -9.90
N TYR A 53 3.73 -11.18 -8.85
CA TYR A 53 4.65 -10.05 -8.70
C TYR A 53 5.35 -10.00 -7.34
N GLY A 54 4.97 -10.83 -6.36
CA GLY A 54 5.45 -10.73 -4.98
C GLY A 54 6.97 -10.88 -4.85
N GLU A 55 7.51 -12.00 -5.32
CA GLU A 55 8.96 -12.28 -5.28
C GLU A 55 9.76 -11.33 -6.19
N GLU A 56 9.26 -11.04 -7.39
CA GLU A 56 9.90 -10.10 -8.31
C GLU A 56 10.01 -8.71 -7.68
N PHE A 57 8.91 -8.19 -7.14
CA PHE A 57 8.88 -6.87 -6.52
C PHE A 57 9.76 -6.81 -5.26
N LEU A 58 9.74 -7.86 -4.45
CA LEU A 58 10.63 -7.96 -3.29
C LEU A 58 12.11 -8.00 -3.70
N GLY A 59 12.43 -8.68 -4.82
CA GLY A 59 13.75 -8.69 -5.44
C GLY A 59 14.20 -7.29 -5.84
N VAL A 60 13.35 -6.55 -6.55
CA VAL A 60 13.63 -5.16 -6.95
C VAL A 60 13.95 -4.26 -5.76
N LEU A 61 13.19 -4.36 -4.66
CA LEU A 61 13.47 -3.56 -3.45
C LEU A 61 14.82 -3.95 -2.82
N LYS A 62 15.16 -5.24 -2.79
CA LYS A 62 16.45 -5.72 -2.27
C LYS A 62 17.63 -5.29 -3.13
N GLU A 63 17.50 -5.27 -4.45
CA GLU A 63 18.55 -4.83 -5.38
C GLU A 63 18.99 -3.38 -5.14
N VAL A 64 18.06 -2.54 -4.67
CA VAL A 64 18.34 -1.14 -4.28
C VAL A 64 18.65 -0.99 -2.78
N ASN A 65 18.99 -2.07 -2.09
CA ASN A 65 19.35 -2.14 -0.67
C ASN A 65 18.24 -1.72 0.32
N LEU A 66 16.97 -1.82 -0.06
CA LEU A 66 15.88 -1.61 0.87
C LEU A 66 15.63 -2.87 1.71
N LYS A 67 15.45 -2.68 3.01
CA LYS A 67 14.97 -3.75 3.90
C LYS A 67 13.48 -3.94 3.67
N ALA A 68 13.11 -5.01 2.99
CA ALA A 68 11.71 -5.32 2.69
C ALA A 68 11.35 -6.76 3.03
N ASP A 69 10.13 -6.96 3.51
CA ASP A 69 9.49 -8.26 3.66
C ASP A 69 8.08 -8.24 3.04
N LEU A 70 7.47 -9.41 2.91
CA LEU A 70 6.15 -9.58 2.31
C LEU A 70 5.19 -10.27 3.29
N ILE A 71 3.97 -9.73 3.39
CA ILE A 71 2.83 -10.35 4.06
C ILE A 71 1.75 -10.57 3.01
N GLU A 72 1.39 -11.84 2.84
CA GLU A 72 0.33 -12.26 1.95
C GLU A 72 -0.98 -12.49 2.73
N PHE A 73 -2.12 -12.15 2.13
CA PHE A 73 -3.44 -12.53 2.61
C PHE A 73 -4.27 -13.20 1.50
N PRO A 74 -5.35 -13.95 1.83
CA PRO A 74 -6.16 -14.63 0.81
C PRO A 74 -6.78 -13.65 -0.18
N ALA A 75 -6.76 -13.95 -1.48
CA ALA A 75 -7.38 -13.09 -2.49
C ALA A 75 -8.92 -13.07 -2.41
N GLY A 76 -9.50 -11.92 -2.76
CA GLY A 76 -10.94 -11.71 -2.89
C GLY A 76 -11.51 -10.65 -1.94
N GLU A 77 -12.70 -10.14 -2.29
CA GLU A 77 -13.42 -9.13 -1.50
C GLU A 77 -13.77 -9.63 -0.09
N THR A 78 -13.97 -10.94 0.08
CA THR A 78 -14.28 -11.55 1.38
C THR A 78 -13.18 -11.33 2.41
N SER A 79 -11.94 -11.13 1.97
CA SER A 79 -10.80 -10.80 2.84
C SER A 79 -10.80 -9.34 3.28
N LYS A 80 -11.64 -8.49 2.70
CA LYS A 80 -11.75 -7.07 3.00
C LYS A 80 -12.52 -6.82 4.30
N ASN A 81 -12.03 -7.36 5.41
CA ASN A 81 -12.72 -7.37 6.69
C ASN A 81 -11.74 -7.11 7.87
N MET A 82 -12.28 -6.92 9.07
CA MET A 82 -11.47 -6.59 10.25
C MET A 82 -10.60 -7.75 10.73
N GLU A 83 -11.02 -8.99 10.53
CA GLU A 83 -10.24 -10.17 10.93
C GLU A 83 -8.93 -10.28 10.14
N THR A 84 -8.99 -10.07 8.82
CA THR A 84 -7.80 -10.03 7.96
C THR A 84 -6.90 -8.85 8.34
N VAL A 85 -7.47 -7.66 8.58
CA VAL A 85 -6.73 -6.49 9.08
C VAL A 85 -5.99 -6.80 10.38
N LEU A 86 -6.65 -7.40 11.36
CA LEU A 86 -6.05 -7.74 12.65
C LEU A 86 -4.96 -8.82 12.51
N THR A 87 -5.13 -9.76 11.58
CA THR A 87 -4.13 -10.79 11.29
C THR A 87 -2.86 -10.15 10.74
N ILE A 88 -2.99 -9.25 9.75
CA ILE A 88 -1.85 -8.50 9.21
C ILE A 88 -1.20 -7.63 10.29
N VAL A 89 -1.97 -6.93 11.12
CA VAL A 89 -1.43 -6.11 12.21
C VAL A 89 -0.62 -6.93 13.22
N LYS A 90 -1.09 -8.13 13.59
CA LYS A 90 -0.34 -9.03 14.48
C LYS A 90 0.98 -9.47 13.84
N GLU A 91 0.95 -9.81 12.56
CA GLU A 91 2.13 -10.18 11.79
C GLU A 91 3.15 -9.04 11.74
N LEU A 92 2.70 -7.79 11.49
CA LEU A 92 3.56 -6.60 11.53
C LEU A 92 4.24 -6.43 12.90
N ILE A 93 3.50 -6.57 14.01
CA ILE A 93 4.06 -6.49 15.38
C ILE A 93 5.10 -7.59 15.61
N ASN A 94 4.78 -8.83 15.25
CA ASN A 94 5.68 -9.97 15.44
C ASN A 94 6.97 -9.82 14.64
N ARG A 95 6.91 -9.18 13.46
CA ARG A 95 8.07 -8.88 12.63
C ARG A 95 8.84 -7.65 13.10
N GLY A 96 8.40 -6.95 14.14
CA GLY A 96 9.05 -5.75 14.68
C GLY A 96 8.91 -4.51 13.79
N VAL A 97 7.80 -4.41 13.04
CA VAL A 97 7.46 -3.18 12.30
C VAL A 97 7.14 -2.10 13.32
N ASP A 98 7.70 -0.90 13.12
CA ASP A 98 7.57 0.23 14.06
C ASP A 98 7.12 1.52 13.36
N ARG A 99 7.08 2.64 14.10
CA ARG A 99 6.64 3.94 13.58
C ARG A 99 7.52 4.53 12.48
N SER A 100 8.75 4.06 12.33
CA SER A 100 9.71 4.48 11.31
C SER A 100 9.76 3.52 10.12
N SER A 101 8.79 2.60 10.04
CA SER A 101 8.57 1.66 8.94
C SER A 101 7.51 2.20 7.98
N ALA A 102 7.44 1.66 6.75
CA ALA A 102 6.40 1.99 5.79
C ALA A 102 5.74 0.72 5.21
N LEU A 103 4.47 0.84 4.81
CA LEU A 103 3.76 -0.24 4.10
C LEU A 103 3.73 0.02 2.59
N ILE A 104 3.72 -1.05 1.80
CA ILE A 104 3.51 -0.96 0.35
C ILE A 104 2.31 -1.84 -0.01
N ALA A 105 1.26 -1.23 -0.53
CA ALA A 105 0.08 -1.95 -1.02
C ALA A 105 0.32 -2.39 -2.47
N LEU A 106 0.68 -3.66 -2.67
CA LEU A 106 0.86 -4.25 -4.00
C LEU A 106 -0.38 -5.06 -4.35
N GLY A 107 -1.30 -4.50 -5.15
CA GLY A 107 -2.52 -5.22 -5.50
C GLY A 107 -3.65 -4.35 -6.04
N GLY A 108 -4.86 -4.91 -6.07
CA GLY A 108 -6.06 -4.18 -6.48
C GLY A 108 -6.63 -3.28 -5.39
N GLY A 109 -7.88 -2.82 -5.57
CA GLY A 109 -8.55 -1.92 -4.63
C GLY A 109 -8.72 -2.50 -3.22
N VAL A 110 -8.96 -3.80 -3.09
CA VAL A 110 -9.04 -4.50 -1.78
C VAL A 110 -7.73 -4.35 -1.00
N THR A 111 -6.61 -4.66 -1.64
CA THR A 111 -5.27 -4.51 -1.05
C THR A 111 -4.99 -3.06 -0.68
N GLY A 112 -5.31 -2.12 -1.57
CA GLY A 112 -5.13 -0.69 -1.35
C GLY A 112 -5.92 -0.18 -0.14
N ASP A 113 -7.21 -0.50 -0.09
CA ASP A 113 -8.11 -0.07 1.00
C ASP A 113 -7.68 -0.64 2.35
N MET A 114 -7.39 -1.94 2.42
CA MET A 114 -6.97 -2.57 3.67
C MET A 114 -5.60 -2.07 4.13
N THR A 115 -4.62 -2.00 3.22
CA THR A 115 -3.28 -1.54 3.58
C THR A 115 -3.30 -0.09 4.01
N GLY A 116 -4.08 0.76 3.32
CA GLY A 116 -4.27 2.15 3.71
C GLY A 116 -4.94 2.31 5.07
N LEU A 117 -5.94 1.48 5.40
CA LEU A 117 -6.58 1.47 6.71
C LEU A 117 -5.61 0.99 7.80
N ILE A 118 -4.86 -0.08 7.54
CA ILE A 118 -3.82 -0.56 8.45
C ILE A 118 -2.81 0.55 8.68
N ALA A 119 -2.30 1.18 7.62
CA ALA A 119 -1.32 2.25 7.70
C ALA A 119 -1.83 3.45 8.50
N SER A 120 -3.13 3.78 8.45
CA SER A 120 -3.70 4.91 9.18
C SER A 120 -3.87 4.66 10.68
N ILE A 121 -4.13 3.40 11.09
CA ILE A 121 -4.43 3.05 12.49
C ILE A 121 -3.23 2.42 13.21
N TYR A 122 -2.34 1.73 12.48
CA TYR A 122 -1.17 1.06 13.04
C TYR A 122 -0.24 2.08 13.69
N MET A 123 0.03 1.89 14.98
CA MET A 123 0.82 2.82 15.81
C MET A 123 0.38 4.30 15.75
N ARG A 124 -0.91 4.57 15.44
CA ARG A 124 -1.50 5.90 15.19
C ARG A 124 -1.03 6.59 13.91
N SER A 125 -0.72 5.78 12.90
CA SER A 125 -0.27 6.11 11.54
C SER A 125 1.21 5.83 11.28
N ILE A 126 1.46 5.22 10.13
CA ILE A 126 2.78 5.06 9.49
C ILE A 126 2.65 5.36 7.99
N PRO A 127 3.74 5.76 7.31
CA PRO A 127 3.72 5.99 5.87
C PRO A 127 3.30 4.75 5.07
N TYR A 128 2.64 4.98 3.93
CA TYR A 128 2.40 3.90 2.97
C TYR A 128 2.45 4.38 1.51
N ILE A 129 2.65 3.44 0.61
CA ILE A 129 2.72 3.61 -0.84
C ILE A 129 1.67 2.70 -1.49
N GLN A 130 1.07 3.13 -2.60
CA GLN A 130 0.26 2.25 -3.44
C GLN A 130 0.99 1.83 -4.72
N VAL A 131 0.87 0.56 -5.07
CA VAL A 131 1.27 -0.03 -6.35
C VAL A 131 0.05 -0.77 -6.93
N PRO A 132 -0.94 -0.03 -7.44
CA PRO A 132 -2.20 -0.60 -7.94
C PRO A 132 -2.00 -1.47 -9.18
N THR A 133 -2.45 -2.73 -9.11
CA THR A 133 -2.28 -3.72 -10.18
C THR A 133 -3.53 -3.96 -11.03
N THR A 134 -4.66 -3.32 -10.69
CA THR A 134 -5.88 -3.36 -11.51
C THR A 134 -6.16 -1.99 -12.11
N LEU A 135 -6.73 -1.96 -13.32
CA LEU A 135 -7.08 -0.71 -14.00
C LEU A 135 -8.03 0.14 -13.14
N LEU A 136 -9.02 -0.50 -12.50
CA LEU A 136 -9.95 0.19 -11.60
C LEU A 136 -9.21 0.85 -10.43
N ALA A 137 -8.23 0.16 -9.84
CA ALA A 137 -7.46 0.74 -8.75
C ALA A 137 -6.56 1.90 -9.21
N GLN A 138 -5.98 1.79 -10.41
CA GLN A 138 -5.13 2.84 -11.00
C GLN A 138 -5.87 4.14 -11.30
N VAL A 139 -7.18 4.11 -11.52
CA VAL A 139 -7.98 5.29 -11.92
C VAL A 139 -8.98 5.76 -10.88
N ASP A 140 -9.28 4.95 -9.86
CA ASP A 140 -10.29 5.26 -8.84
C ASP A 140 -9.73 5.05 -7.43
N SER A 141 -9.56 3.80 -6.97
CA SER A 141 -9.31 3.53 -5.55
C SER A 141 -7.95 4.01 -5.01
N SER A 142 -6.98 4.27 -5.88
CA SER A 142 -5.70 4.85 -5.47
C SER A 142 -5.78 6.35 -5.21
N ILE A 143 -6.83 7.03 -5.68
CA ILE A 143 -6.95 8.50 -5.65
C ILE A 143 -8.03 8.92 -4.65
N GLY A 144 -7.72 9.90 -3.81
CA GLY A 144 -8.67 10.48 -2.84
C GLY A 144 -8.54 9.94 -1.41
N GLY A 145 -7.68 8.93 -1.19
CA GLY A 145 -7.27 8.47 0.14
C GLY A 145 -8.41 7.87 0.98
N LYS A 146 -9.49 7.41 0.36
CA LYS A 146 -10.48 6.59 1.05
C LYS A 146 -9.86 5.22 1.29
N THR A 147 -9.89 4.76 2.53
CA THR A 147 -9.42 3.43 2.92
C THR A 147 -10.49 2.78 3.76
N GLY A 148 -10.59 1.46 3.77
CA GLY A 148 -11.65 0.82 4.53
C GLY A 148 -11.80 -0.67 4.36
N ILE A 149 -12.78 -1.18 5.08
CA ILE A 149 -13.21 -2.58 5.06
C ILE A 149 -14.73 -2.67 4.99
N ASP A 150 -15.18 -3.85 4.62
CA ASP A 150 -16.58 -4.23 4.65
C ASP A 150 -16.95 -4.77 6.03
N LEU A 151 -18.20 -4.51 6.41
CA LEU A 151 -18.87 -5.10 7.56
C LEU A 151 -20.04 -5.95 7.06
N PRO A 152 -20.57 -6.89 7.86
CA PRO A 152 -21.79 -7.63 7.50
C PRO A 152 -22.97 -6.70 7.14
N GLU A 153 -23.02 -5.51 7.74
CA GLU A 153 -24.07 -4.51 7.53
C GLU A 153 -23.89 -3.70 6.24
N GLY A 154 -22.70 -3.70 5.63
CA GLY A 154 -22.47 -2.94 4.41
C GLY A 154 -21.00 -2.80 4.00
N LYS A 155 -20.82 -2.46 2.73
CA LYS A 155 -19.49 -2.25 2.13
C LYS A 155 -18.89 -0.91 2.51
N ASN A 156 -17.57 -0.87 2.70
CA ASN A 156 -16.80 0.34 3.00
C ASN A 156 -17.34 1.16 4.18
N MET A 157 -18.02 0.50 5.14
CA MET A 157 -18.69 1.19 6.25
C MET A 157 -17.71 1.60 7.35
N LEU A 158 -16.55 0.95 7.43
CA LEU A 158 -15.51 1.28 8.39
C LEU A 158 -14.21 1.61 7.66
N GLY A 159 -13.66 2.79 7.93
CA GLY A 159 -12.54 3.30 7.16
C GLY A 159 -11.98 4.62 7.68
N THR A 160 -10.97 5.13 6.99
CA THR A 160 -10.40 6.45 7.24
C THR A 160 -10.13 7.19 5.94
N PHE A 161 -9.87 8.50 6.06
CA PHE A 161 -9.24 9.26 4.99
C PHE A 161 -7.74 9.34 5.28
N PHE A 162 -6.92 8.62 4.52
CA PHE A 162 -5.47 8.57 4.68
C PHE A 162 -4.79 8.54 3.31
N GLN A 163 -3.84 9.46 3.08
CA GLN A 163 -3.22 9.65 1.77
C GLN A 163 -1.92 8.84 1.66
N PRO A 164 -1.67 8.17 0.53
CA PRO A 164 -0.39 7.54 0.28
C PRO A 164 0.69 8.61 0.08
N GLN A 165 1.94 8.23 0.33
CA GLN A 165 3.10 9.09 0.04
C GLN A 165 3.44 9.10 -1.44
N ALA A 166 3.16 8.00 -2.15
CA ALA A 166 3.35 7.86 -3.59
C ALA A 166 2.41 6.78 -4.16
N ILE A 167 2.10 6.91 -5.45
CA ILE A 167 1.35 5.93 -6.25
C ILE A 167 2.17 5.64 -7.51
N PHE A 168 2.28 4.36 -7.89
CA PHE A 168 3.07 3.90 -9.04
C PHE A 168 2.25 3.10 -10.06
#